data_AF-A0A9D8MND6-F1
#
_entry.id   AF-A0A9D8MND6-F1
#
_cell.length_a   1.000
_cell.length_b   1.000
_cell.length_c   1.000
_cell.angle_alpha   90.00
_cell.angle_beta   90.00
_cell.angle_gamma   90.00
#
_symmetry.space_group_name_H-M   'P 1'
#
loop_
_entity.id
_entity.type
_entity.pdbx_description
1 polymer ?
#
loop_
_entity_poly.entity_id
_entity_poly.type
_entity_poly.pdbx_seq_one_letter_code
_entity_poly.pdbx_strand_id
1 'polypeptide(L)' 'MKKVICISILCMAFASQMFASYEKEMAAFKKQDADNPPQAGLTLFVGSSTFTQWKTMQTDMPEIPLINRG' A
#
# COMPACT_ATOMS: atom_id res chain seq x y z
N MET A 1 4.98 -3.44 36.96
CA MET A 1 4.67 -4.69 36.22
C MET A 1 3.34 -4.61 35.46
N LYS A 2 2.18 -4.41 36.12
CA LYS A 2 0.87 -4.31 35.43
C LYS A 2 0.81 -3.26 34.31
N LYS A 3 1.34 -2.05 34.54
CA LYS A 3 1.41 -0.97 33.52
C LYS A 3 2.28 -1.33 32.30
N VAL A 4 3.39 -2.03 32.52
CA VAL A 4 4.31 -2.46 31.44
C VAL A 4 3.64 -3.54 30.59
N ILE A 5 2.94 -4.48 31.22
CA ILE A 5 2.17 -5.52 30.53
C ILE A 5 1.06 -4.88 29.68
N CYS A 6 0.28 -3.95 30.25
CA CYS A 6 -0.74 -3.22 29.50
C CYS A 6 -0.19 -2.47 28.28
N ILE A 7 0.94 -1.78 28.42
CA ILE A 7 1.59 -1.07 27.30
C ILE A 7 2.04 -2.06 26.23
N SER A 8 2.66 -3.19 26.61
CA SER A 8 3.10 -4.19 25.64
C SER A 8 1.94 -4.82 24.84
N ILE A 9 0.80 -5.10 25.50
CA ILE A 9 -0.40 -5.62 24.85
C ILE A 9 -0.97 -4.58 23.86
N LEU A 10 -1.02 -3.31 24.27
CA LEU A 10 -1.50 -2.23 23.40
C LEU A 10 -0.62 -2.06 22.15
N CYS A 11 0.71 -2.12 22.32
CA CYS A 11 1.64 -2.06 21.20
C CYS A 11 1.45 -3.23 20.21
N MET A 12 1.27 -4.46 20.71
CA MET A 12 1.01 -5.62 19.85
C MET A 12 -0.32 -5.51 19.10
N ALA A 13 -1.39 -5.07 19.78
CA ALA A 13 -2.69 -4.86 19.14
C ALA A 13 -2.62 -3.81 18.01
N PHE A 14 -1.86 -2.74 18.22
CA PHE A 14 -1.64 -1.71 17.20
C PHE A 14 -0.86 -2.24 15.99
N ALA A 15 0.21 -3.01 16.23
CA ALA A 15 1.00 -3.62 15.16
C ALA A 15 0.16 -4.59 14.31
N SER A 16 -0.69 -5.41 14.95
CA SER A 16 -1.59 -6.33 14.24
C SER A 16 -2.61 -5.60 13.37
N GLN A 17 -3.16 -4.49 13.85
CA GLN A 17 -4.10 -3.67 13.07
C GLN A 17 -3.42 -3.05 11.84
N MET A 18 -2.21 -2.51 12.01
CA MET A 18 -1.44 -1.96 10.90
C MET A 18 -1.17 -3.04 9.83
N PHE A 19 -0.74 -4.24 10.26
CA PHE A 19 -0.51 -5.35 9.35
C PHE A 19 -1.75 -5.75 8.54
N ALA A 20 -2.92 -5.80 9.19
CA ALA A 20 -4.19 -6.13 8.52
C ALA A 20 -4.58 -5.09 7.45
N SER A 21 -4.28 -3.81 7.66
CA SER A 21 -4.52 -2.78 6.64
C SER A 21 -3.65 -2.99 5.39
N TYR A 22 -2.36 -3.27 5.58
CA TYR A 22 -1.45 -3.56 4.47
C TYR A 22 -1.87 -4.82 3.71
N GLU A 23 -2.29 -5.88 4.40
CA GLU A 23 -2.77 -7.11 3.75
C GLU A 23 -3.96 -6.83 2.83
N LYS A 24 -4.90 -6.00 3.30
CA LYS A 24 -6.07 -5.59 2.51
C LYS A 24 -5.68 -4.83 1.24
N GLU A 25 -4.73 -3.92 1.33
CA GLU A 25 -4.21 -3.18 0.16
C GLU A 25 -3.52 -4.14 -0.83
N MET A 26 -2.68 -5.05 -0.33
CA MET A 26 -2.03 -6.06 -1.16
C MET A 26 -3.04 -6.98 -1.86
N ALA A 27 -4.10 -7.38 -1.17
CA ALA A 27 -5.18 -8.17 -1.76
C ALA A 27 -5.92 -7.39 -2.87
N ALA A 28 -6.12 -6.09 -2.70
CA ALA A 28 -6.71 -5.24 -3.73
C ALA A 28 -5.82 -5.15 -4.98
N PHE A 29 -4.50 -4.97 -4.82
CA PHE A 29 -3.56 -4.97 -5.95
C PHE A 29 -3.54 -6.32 -6.66
N LYS A 30 -3.49 -7.43 -5.93
CA LYS A 30 -3.57 -8.78 -6.52
C LYS A 30 -4.84 -8.97 -7.34
N LYS A 31 -5.98 -8.50 -6.83
CA LYS A 31 -7.25 -8.56 -7.56
C LYS A 31 -7.20 -7.70 -8.83
N GLN A 32 -6.70 -6.47 -8.74
CA GLN A 32 -6.56 -5.60 -9.91
C GLN A 32 -5.67 -6.22 -10.98
N ASP A 33 -4.55 -6.85 -10.59
CA ASP A 33 -3.62 -7.50 -11.51
C ASP A 33 -4.20 -8.80 -12.11
N ALA A 34 -5.05 -9.51 -11.35
CA ALA A 34 -5.77 -10.67 -11.88
C ALA A 34 -6.84 -10.27 -12.90
N ASP A 35 -7.58 -9.18 -12.63
CA ASP A 35 -8.66 -8.68 -13.50
C ASP A 35 -8.10 -7.96 -14.75
N ASN A 36 -6.97 -7.23 -14.61
CA ASN A 36 -6.30 -6.51 -15.68
C ASN A 36 -4.77 -6.59 -15.50
N PRO A 37 -4.12 -7.61 -16.08
CA PRO A 37 -2.69 -7.82 -15.92
C PRO A 37 -1.86 -6.61 -16.39
N PRO A 38 -0.87 -6.15 -15.60
CA PRO A 38 -0.01 -5.05 -16.00
C PRO A 38 0.78 -5.40 -17.26
N GLN A 39 0.81 -4.47 -18.22
CA GLN A 39 1.63 -4.62 -19.42
C GLN A 39 3.12 -4.63 -19.06
N ALA A 40 3.92 -5.32 -19.86
CA ALA A 40 5.37 -5.29 -19.71
C ALA A 40 5.90 -3.87 -20.00
N GLY A 41 6.92 -3.45 -19.25
CA GLY A 41 7.56 -2.14 -19.44
C GLY A 41 6.94 -0.99 -18.64
N LEU A 42 5.94 -1.24 -17.80
CA LEU A 42 5.43 -0.25 -16.85
C LEU A 42 6.45 0.03 -15.73
N THR A 43 6.54 1.29 -15.33
CA THR A 43 7.30 1.73 -14.16
C THR A 43 6.43 1.64 -12.91
N LEU A 44 6.85 0.83 -11.94
CA LEU A 44 6.15 0.64 -10.67
C LEU A 44 6.50 1.75 -9.68
N PHE A 45 5.50 2.51 -9.24
CA PHE A 45 5.64 3.50 -8.19
C PHE A 45 5.07 2.97 -6.86
N VAL A 46 5.92 2.95 -5.84
CA VAL A 46 5.62 2.51 -4.47
C VAL A 46 6.29 3.44 -3.48
N GLY A 47 5.68 3.64 -2.31
CA GLY A 47 6.25 4.48 -1.28
C GLY A 47 5.28 4.76 -0.14
N SER A 48 5.44 5.90 0.50
CA SER A 48 4.55 6.36 1.57
C SER A 48 3.23 6.90 1.02
N SER A 49 2.41 7.46 1.90
CA SER A 49 1.14 8.08 1.58
C SER A 49 1.22 9.19 0.52
N THR A 50 2.40 9.72 0.19
CA THR A 50 2.56 10.61 -0.96
C THR A 50 2.17 9.92 -2.27
N PHE A 51 2.57 8.66 -2.45
CA PHE A 51 2.21 7.89 -3.65
C PHE A 51 0.75 7.42 -3.62
N THR A 52 0.21 7.05 -2.44
CA THR A 52 -1.21 6.70 -2.32
C THR A 52 -2.11 7.88 -2.72
N GLN A 53 -1.73 9.11 -2.34
CA GLN A 53 -2.56 10.30 -2.54
C GLN A 53 -2.40 10.92 -3.93
N TRP A 54 -1.35 10.57 -4.67
CA TRP A 54 -1.09 11.14 -5.99
C TRP A 54 -1.98 10.52 -7.08
N LYS A 55 -3.24 10.97 -7.13
CA LYS A 55 -4.26 10.43 -8.05
C LYS A 55 -4.10 10.87 -9.50
N THR A 56 -3.37 11.96 -9.75
CA THR A 56 -3.14 12.55 -11.08
C THR A 56 -1.83 12.13 -11.72
N MET A 57 -1.11 11.15 -11.14
CA MET A 57 0.23 10.75 -11.57
C MET A 57 0.35 10.47 -13.08
N GLN A 58 -0.67 9.82 -13.67
CA GLN A 58 -0.69 9.54 -15.11
C GLN A 58 -0.78 10.82 -15.96
N THR A 59 -1.51 11.84 -15.50
CA THR A 59 -1.64 13.14 -16.16
C THR A 59 -0.41 14.00 -15.96
N ASP A 60 0.21 13.92 -14.78
CA ASP A 60 1.40 14.71 -14.43
C ASP A 60 2.67 14.16 -15.11
N MET A 61 2.69 12.86 -15.44
CA MET A 61 3.79 12.17 -16.13
C MET A 61 3.29 11.39 -17.35
N PRO A 62 2.76 12.06 -18.40
CA PRO A 62 2.07 11.41 -19.51
C PRO A 62 2.98 10.54 -20.36
N GLU A 63 4.28 10.87 -20.43
CA GLU A 63 5.29 10.15 -21.20
C GLU A 63 5.81 8.91 -20.48
N ILE A 64 5.46 8.70 -19.21
CA ILE A 64 5.95 7.57 -18.41
C ILE A 64 4.88 6.48 -18.39
N PRO A 65 5.12 5.31 -19.02
CA PRO A 65 4.27 4.16 -18.82
C PRO A 65 4.43 3.72 -17.37
N LEU A 66 3.38 3.87 -16.56
CA LEU A 66 3.47 3.72 -15.10
C LEU A 66 2.31 2.93 -14.51
N ILE A 67 2.55 2.46 -13.29
CA ILE A 67 1.54 1.85 -12.43
C ILE A 67 1.76 2.31 -10.99
N ASN A 68 0.72 2.88 -10.39
CA ASN A 68 0.77 3.34 -9.00
C ASN A 68 0.27 2.21 -8.06
N ARG A 69 1.13 1.80 -7.13
CA ARG A 69 0.87 0.82 -6.05
C ARG A 69 1.29 1.39 -4.69
N GLY A 70 1.32 2.72 -4.60
CA GLY A 70 1.49 3.47 -3.37
C GLY A 70 0.32 3.30 -2.43
#